data_AF-A0A6M4GQ50-F1
#
_entry.id   AF-A0A6M4GQ50-F1
#
_cell.length_a   1.000
_cell.length_b   1.000
_cell.length_c   1.000
_cell.angle_alpha   90.00
_cell.angle_beta   90.00
_cell.angle_gamma   90.00
#
_symmetry.space_group_name_H-M   'P 1'
#
loop_
_entity.id
_entity.type
_entity.pdbx_description
1 polymer ?
#
loop_
_entity_poly.entity_id
_entity_poly.type
_entity_poly.pdbx_seq_one_letter_code
_entity_poly.pdbx_strand_id
1 'polypeptide(L)' 'MYKLQIQDDPDNPASWHDVLGADGAPLTFGDEGAARQRLEELYPVQVKAERFDAGPKVTRVLNIIKDDDDWPKKK' A
#
# COMPACT_ATOMS: atom_id res chain seq x y z
N MET A 1 -6.31 0.04 9.96
CA MET A 1 -6.38 1.10 8.93
C MET A 1 -5.53 0.62 7.77
N TYR A 2 -5.83 0.96 6.53
CA TYR A 2 -5.10 0.43 5.38
C TYR A 2 -4.44 1.55 4.59
N LYS A 3 -3.32 1.26 3.95
CA LYS A 3 -2.67 2.17 3.00
C LYS A 3 -2.27 1.45 1.73
N LEU A 4 -2.03 2.23 0.69
CA LEU A 4 -1.56 1.72 -0.60
C LEU A 4 -0.07 1.98 -0.75
N GLN A 5 0.62 1.03 -1.35
CA GLN A 5 1.98 1.23 -1.83
C GLN A 5 2.13 0.72 -3.26
N ILE A 6 3.00 1.39 -4.00
CA ILE A 6 3.46 0.95 -5.32
C ILE A 6 4.97 0.78 -5.31
N GLN A 7 5.45 -0.09 -6.18
CA GLN A 7 6.86 -0.35 -6.40
C GLN A 7 7.28 0.30 -7.72
N ASP A 8 8.27 1.19 -7.69
CA ASP A 8 8.76 1.86 -8.90
C ASP A 8 9.56 0.91 -9.81
N ASP A 9 10.30 0.01 -9.19
CA ASP A 9 11.19 -0.93 -9.86
C ASP A 9 10.96 -2.36 -9.35
N PRO A 10 10.39 -3.25 -10.18
CA PRO A 10 10.07 -4.62 -9.80
C PRO A 10 11.32 -5.45 -9.45
N ASP A 11 12.50 -5.09 -9.95
CA ASP A 11 13.77 -5.77 -9.67
C ASP A 11 14.46 -5.24 -8.39
N ASN A 12 13.94 -4.15 -7.82
CA ASN A 12 14.44 -3.56 -6.58
C ASN A 12 13.39 -3.62 -5.45
N PRO A 13 13.49 -4.58 -4.52
CA PRO A 13 12.56 -4.72 -3.39
C PRO A 13 12.49 -3.52 -2.43
N ALA A 14 13.40 -2.55 -2.52
CA ALA A 14 13.39 -1.35 -1.68
C ALA A 14 12.61 -0.17 -2.30
N SER A 15 12.14 -0.28 -3.54
CA SER A 15 11.51 0.82 -4.29
C SER A 15 10.01 1.03 -3.97
N TRP A 16 9.53 0.49 -2.85
CA TRP A 16 8.14 0.67 -2.43
C TRP A 16 7.93 2.04 -1.78
N HIS A 17 6.91 2.75 -2.23
CA HIS A 17 6.52 4.03 -1.65
C HIS A 17 5.01 4.14 -1.44
N ASP A 18 4.61 4.98 -0.47
CA ASP A 18 3.20 5.22 -0.15
C ASP A 18 2.53 6.03 -1.26
N VAL A 19 1.32 5.61 -1.67
CA VAL A 19 0.47 6.45 -2.52
C VAL A 19 -0.03 7.61 -1.67
N LEU A 20 0.23 8.83 -2.12
CA LEU A 20 -0.12 10.04 -1.38
C LEU A 20 -1.47 10.61 -1.81
N GLY A 21 -2.18 11.19 -0.86
CA GLY A 21 -3.36 12.01 -1.08
C GLY A 21 -3.01 13.41 -1.58
N ALA A 22 -4.04 14.23 -1.83
CA ALA A 22 -3.87 15.61 -2.29
C ALA A 22 -3.17 16.53 -1.26
N ASP A 23 -3.17 16.12 0.01
CA ASP A 23 -2.49 16.77 1.14
C ASP A 23 -1.01 16.35 1.27
N GLY A 24 -0.54 15.44 0.43
CA GLY A 24 0.80 14.87 0.50
C GLY A 24 0.99 13.84 1.62
N ALA A 25 -0.08 13.48 2.35
CA ALA A 25 -0.05 12.43 3.35
C ALA A 25 -0.34 11.06 2.70
N PRO A 26 0.10 9.93 3.29
CA PRO A 26 -0.28 8.61 2.81
C PRO A 26 -1.79 8.45 2.72
N LEU A 27 -2.28 7.97 1.59
CA LEU A 27 -3.69 7.72 1.36
C LEU A 27 -4.11 6.51 2.20
N THR A 28 -4.98 6.75 3.20
CA THR A 28 -5.41 5.74 4.16
C THR A 28 -6.92 5.46 4.09
N PHE A 29 -7.30 4.24 4.48
CA PHE A 29 -8.67 3.73 4.40
C PHE A 29 -9.07 3.03 5.70
N GLY A 30 -10.36 3.08 6.02
CA GLY A 30 -10.92 2.39 7.19
C GLY A 30 -10.96 0.87 7.00
N ASP A 31 -11.24 0.41 5.78
CA ASP A 31 -11.36 -1.00 5.43
C ASP A 31 -10.51 -1.39 4.21
N GLU A 32 -10.19 -2.68 4.12
CA GLU A 32 -9.35 -3.25 3.06
C GLU A 32 -10.03 -3.25 1.69
N GLY A 33 -11.37 -3.37 1.67
CA GLY A 33 -12.16 -3.39 0.44
C GLY A 33 -12.11 -2.05 -0.28
N ALA A 34 -12.34 -0.96 0.44
CA ALA A 34 -12.20 0.40 -0.06
C ALA A 34 -10.76 0.70 -0.52
N ALA A 35 -9.76 0.24 0.23
CA ALA A 35 -8.36 0.36 -0.18
C ALA A 35 -8.10 -0.38 -1.52
N ARG A 36 -8.56 -1.62 -1.65
CA ARG A 36 -8.42 -2.40 -2.89
C ARG A 36 -9.16 -1.79 -4.06
N GLN A 37 -10.40 -1.33 -3.85
CA GLN A 37 -11.19 -0.66 -4.88
C GLN A 37 -10.46 0.58 -5.38
N ARG A 38 -9.96 1.41 -4.45
CA ARG A 38 -9.22 2.61 -4.80
C ARG A 38 -7.89 2.31 -5.50
N LEU A 39 -7.21 1.23 -5.12
CA LEU A 39 -6.00 0.76 -5.80
C LEU A 39 -6.29 0.37 -7.26
N GLU A 40 -7.39 -0.34 -7.52
CA GLU A 40 -7.82 -0.72 -8.87
C GLU A 40 -8.25 0.49 -9.71
N GLU A 41 -8.83 1.52 -9.10
CA GLU A 41 -9.14 2.79 -9.80
C GLU A 41 -7.89 3.57 -10.20
N LEU A 42 -6.89 3.65 -9.32
CA LEU A 42 -5.67 4.43 -9.55
C LEU A 42 -4.65 3.69 -10.44
N TYR A 43 -4.57 2.36 -10.31
CA TYR A 43 -3.59 1.51 -10.98
C TYR A 43 -4.25 0.30 -11.69
N PRO A 44 -5.24 0.53 -12.58
CA PRO A 44 -6.04 -0.54 -13.17
C PRO A 44 -5.22 -1.51 -14.02
N VAL A 45 -4.14 -1.05 -14.65
CA VAL A 45 -3.28 -1.89 -15.50
C VAL A 45 -2.45 -2.82 -14.63
N GLN A 46 -1.80 -2.30 -13.59
CA GLN A 46 -0.96 -3.06 -12.67
C GLN A 46 -1.79 -4.11 -11.93
N VAL A 47 -2.95 -3.72 -11.38
CA VAL A 47 -3.84 -4.63 -10.67
C VAL A 47 -4.38 -5.73 -11.58
N LYS A 48 -4.69 -5.42 -12.84
CA LYS A 48 -5.10 -6.45 -13.82
C LYS A 48 -3.93 -7.33 -14.22
N ALA A 49 -2.75 -6.76 -14.47
CA ALA A 49 -1.55 -7.51 -14.82
C ALA A 49 -1.22 -8.55 -13.74
N GLU A 50 -1.27 -8.19 -12.46
CA GLU A 50 -1.08 -9.14 -11.35
C GLU A 50 -2.13 -10.27 -11.30
N ARG A 51 -3.32 -10.09 -11.88
CA ARG A 51 -4.37 -11.13 -11.95
C ARG A 51 -4.15 -12.11 -13.11
N PHE A 52 -3.51 -11.68 -14.18
CA PHE A 52 -3.36 -12.47 -15.41
C PHE A 52 -1.95 -12.99 -15.64
N ASP A 53 -0.94 -12.26 -15.15
CA ASP A 53 0.47 -12.53 -15.38
C ASP A 53 1.14 -12.90 -14.05
N ALA A 54 1.98 -13.94 -14.06
CA ALA A 54 2.70 -14.41 -12.88
C ALA A 54 3.95 -13.55 -12.58
N GLY A 55 3.96 -12.30 -13.03
CA GLY A 55 5.03 -11.33 -12.83
C GLY A 55 5.11 -10.82 -11.38
N PRO A 56 6.18 -10.09 -11.05
CA PRO A 56 6.34 -9.49 -9.72
C PRO A 56 5.21 -8.49 -9.44
N LYS A 57 4.65 -8.56 -8.23
CA LYS A 57 3.62 -7.62 -7.77
C LYS A 57 4.25 -6.26 -7.55
N VAL A 58 3.65 -5.23 -8.13
CA VAL A 58 4.12 -3.83 -8.02
C VAL A 58 3.09 -2.95 -7.31
N THR A 59 1.98 -3.52 -6.89
CA THR A 59 0.96 -2.84 -6.07
C THR A 59 0.65 -3.65 -4.81
N ARG A 60 0.38 -2.98 -3.69
CA ARG A 60 -0.06 -3.65 -2.46
C ARG A 60 -0.94 -2.77 -1.58
N VAL A 61 -1.83 -3.45 -0.86
CA VAL A 61 -2.56 -2.89 0.27
C VAL A 61 -1.90 -3.40 1.55
N LEU A 62 -1.54 -2.50 2.45
CA LEU A 62 -0.95 -2.83 3.75
C LEU A 62 -1.90 -2.46 4.89
N ASN A 63 -2.02 -3.33 5.88
CA ASN A 63 -2.66 -3.00 7.14
C ASN A 63 -1.68 -2.22 8.03
N ILE A 64 -2.07 -0.99 8.38
CA ILE A 64 -1.46 -0.19 9.42
C ILE A 64 -1.99 -0.72 10.75
N ILE A 65 -1.15 -1.49 11.42
CA ILE A 65 -1.34 -1.86 12.81
C ILE A 65 -1.00 -0.60 13.62
N LYS A 66 -2.00 -0.03 14.31
CA LYS A 66 -1.71 0.93 15.38
C LYS A 66 -1.07 0.11 16.50
N ASP A 67 0.24 0.23 16.66
CA ASP A 67 0.85 -0.10 17.93
C ASP A 67 0.28 0.88 18.96
N ASP A 68 -0.58 0.38 19.84
CA ASP A 68 -0.70 0.88 21.21
C ASP A 68 0.52 0.37 22.04
N ASP A 69 1.69 0.22 21.40
CA ASP A 69 2.92 -0.21 22.04
C ASP A 69 3.55 1.03 22.70
N ASP A 70 2.90 1.45 23.80
CA ASP A 70 3.50 2.17 24.90
C ASP A 70 4.53 1.24 25.55
N TRP A 71 5.59 0.91 24.79
CA TRP A 71 6.74 0.18 25.30
C TRP A 71 7.33 1.06 26.40
N PRO A 72 7.37 0.63 27.67
CA PRO A 72 7.83 1.50 28.73
C PRO A 72 9.27 1.89 28.43
N LYS A 73 9.49 3.17 28.15
CA LYS A 73 10.83 3.75 28.14
C LYS A 73 11.40 3.50 29.53
N LYS A 74 12.27 2.50 29.66
CA LYS A 74 13.03 2.25 30.89
C LYS A 74 13.72 3.57 31.26
N LYS A 75 13.33 4.13 32.40
CA LYS A 75 14.02 5.23 33.06
C LYS A 75 15.42 4.81 33.51
#